data_AF-A0A950V4F8-F1
#
_entry.id   AF-A0A950V4F8-F1
#
_cell.length_a   1.000
_cell.length_b   1.000
_cell.length_c   1.000
_cell.angle_alpha   90.00
_cell.angle_beta   90.00
_cell.angle_gamma   90.00
#
_symmetry.space_group_name_H-M   'P 1'
#
loop_
_entity.id
_entity.type
_entity.pdbx_description
1 polymer ?
#
loop_
_entity_poly.entity_id
_entity_poly.type
_entity_poly.pdbx_seq_one_letter_code
_entity_poly.pdbx_strand_id
1 'polypeptide(L)'
;MQVLDAGPTKYLLLELDPEFVGNIARQAGFEYKIDNQRRVLSLDLAATDRQAPLLLFDAADPGNLGWFSRCQFYVDGASGAVLQTPLSIANQRDKSGRTLPHAVRVQIAKELPGSFRMPGRQPVNEQVIYAVLYNLLNALLNTGVGVCGGPTVKPLAGRTESIGPKN
;
A
#
# COMPACT_ATOMS: atom_id res chain seq x y z
N MET A 1 11.70 16.92 6.52
CA MET A 1 12.66 16.06 5.81
C MET A 1 14.09 16.47 6.14
N GLN A 2 14.88 15.52 6.61
CA GLN A 2 16.29 15.70 6.95
C GLN A 2 17.17 14.72 6.16
N VAL A 3 18.42 15.09 5.87
CA VAL A 3 19.44 14.15 5.36
C VAL A 3 20.22 13.58 6.55
N LEU A 4 20.28 12.25 6.65
CA LEU A 4 21.09 11.54 7.65
C LEU A 4 22.36 11.00 7.00
N ASP A 5 23.51 11.25 7.63
CA ASP A 5 24.77 10.62 7.26
C ASP A 5 24.94 9.31 8.05
N ALA A 6 24.98 8.18 7.35
CA ALA A 6 25.17 6.83 7.91
C ALA A 6 26.45 6.21 7.36
N GLY A 7 27.60 6.80 7.72
CA GLY A 7 28.91 6.41 7.20
C GLY A 7 29.05 6.75 5.70
N PRO A 8 29.34 5.79 4.81
CA PRO A 8 29.46 6.06 3.38
C PRO A 8 28.12 6.30 2.67
N THR A 9 26.98 6.08 3.36
CA THR A 9 25.64 6.13 2.75
C THR A 9 24.84 7.28 3.32
N LYS A 10 24.13 8.00 2.45
CA LYS A 10 23.18 9.05 2.84
C LYS A 10 21.76 8.50 2.83
N TYR A 11 20.98 8.89 3.83
CA TYR A 11 19.55 8.59 3.90
C TYR A 11 18.73 9.88 3.93
N LEU A 12 17.52 9.83 3.41
CA LEU A 12 16.48 10.82 3.62
C LEU A 12 15.62 10.33 4.78
N LEU A 13 15.46 11.15 5.81
CA LEU A 13 14.53 10.93 6.91
C LEU A 13 13.28 11.78 6.66
N LEU A 14 12.14 11.10 6.50
CA LEU A 14 10.81 11.68 6.43
C LEU A 14 10.27 11.88 7.83
N GLU A 15 9.83 13.10 8.11
CA GLU A 15 9.23 13.50 9.38
C GLU A 15 7.71 13.50 9.23
N LEU A 16 7.15 12.30 9.06
CA LEU A 16 5.72 12.12 8.87
C LEU A 16 4.97 12.51 10.14
N ASP A 17 3.93 13.33 9.99
CA ASP A 17 2.97 13.68 11.03
C ASP A 17 1.89 12.58 11.12
N PRO A 18 1.86 11.78 12.21
CA PRO A 18 0.88 10.71 12.37
C PRO A 18 -0.57 11.21 12.40
N GLU A 19 -0.81 12.41 12.93
CA GLU A 19 -2.16 12.97 13.00
C GLU A 19 -2.67 13.32 11.61
N PHE A 20 -1.83 13.98 10.81
CA PHE A 20 -2.14 14.30 9.43
C PHE A 20 -2.37 13.04 8.58
N VAL A 21 -1.52 12.02 8.74
CA VAL A 21 -1.65 10.72 8.08
C VAL A 21 -2.95 10.01 8.47
N GLY A 22 -3.35 10.08 9.75
CA GLY A 22 -4.64 9.58 10.22
C GLY A 22 -5.82 10.32 9.59
N ASN A 23 -5.73 11.64 9.47
CA ASN A 23 -6.76 12.44 8.81
C ASN A 23 -6.92 12.09 7.33
N ILE A 24 -5.82 11.80 6.61
CA ILE A 24 -5.87 11.29 5.22
C ILE A 24 -6.65 9.97 5.15
N ALA A 25 -6.35 9.03 6.05
CA ALA A 25 -7.04 7.74 6.09
C ALA A 25 -8.55 7.90 6.32
N ARG A 26 -8.93 8.75 7.28
CA ARG A 26 -10.34 9.07 7.55
C ARG A 26 -11.02 9.74 6.36
N GLN A 27 -10.37 10.72 5.73
CA GLN A 27 -10.90 11.42 4.55
C GLN A 27 -11.09 10.48 3.36
N ALA A 28 -10.23 9.47 3.22
CA ALA A 28 -10.37 8.43 2.22
C ALA A 28 -11.48 7.42 2.56
N GLY A 29 -12.10 7.47 3.74
CA GLY A 29 -13.20 6.57 4.13
C GLY A 29 -12.75 5.30 4.88
N PHE A 30 -11.59 5.33 5.52
CA PHE A 30 -11.10 4.23 6.35
C PHE A 30 -11.18 4.58 7.84
N GLU A 31 -11.64 3.62 8.64
CA GLU A 31 -11.24 3.52 10.03
C GLU A 31 -9.76 3.11 10.09
N TYR A 32 -9.03 3.64 11.07
CA TYR A 32 -7.60 3.39 11.16
C TYR A 32 -7.09 3.22 12.58
N LYS A 33 -6.03 2.42 12.72
CA LYS A 33 -5.14 2.39 13.87
C LYS A 33 -3.73 2.68 13.40
N ILE A 34 -3.08 3.66 14.03
CA ILE A 34 -1.71 4.05 13.70
C ILE A 34 -0.75 3.47 14.74
N ASP A 35 0.36 2.92 14.26
CA ASP A 35 1.54 2.60 15.04
C ASP A 35 2.75 3.36 14.49
N ASN A 36 3.28 4.27 15.31
CA ASN A 36 4.32 5.20 14.93
C ASN A 36 5.68 4.73 15.45
N GLN A 37 6.43 4.02 14.61
CA GLN A 37 7.76 3.52 14.96
C GLN A 37 8.86 4.43 14.43
N ARG A 38 10.11 4.17 14.84
CA ARG A 38 11.27 4.97 14.46
C ARG A 38 11.49 5.03 12.94
N ARG A 39 11.37 3.89 12.24
CA ARG A 39 11.68 3.76 10.81
C ARG A 39 10.46 3.61 9.90
N VAL A 40 9.31 3.33 10.49
CA VAL A 40 8.08 2.99 9.76
C VAL A 40 6.90 3.62 10.47
N LEU A 41 5.97 4.18 9.69
CA LEU A 41 4.63 4.51 10.17
C LEU A 41 3.68 3.44 9.63
N SER A 42 3.03 2.68 10.51
CA SER A 42 2.08 1.63 10.11
C SER A 42 0.64 2.10 10.35
N LEU A 43 -0.23 1.78 9.40
CA LEU A 43 -1.67 2.01 9.46
C LEU A 43 -2.39 0.68 9.25
N ASP A 44 -3.13 0.22 10.25
CA ASP A 44 -4.16 -0.79 10.05
C ASP A 44 -5.44 -0.07 9.62
N LEU A 45 -5.91 -0.34 8.39
CA LEU A 45 -7.03 0.33 7.74
C LEU A 45 -8.19 -0.63 7.52
N ALA A 46 -9.42 -0.19 7.80
CA ALA A 46 -10.65 -0.93 7.54
C ALA A 46 -11.73 -0.02 6.94
N ALA A 47 -12.35 -0.45 5.85
CA ALA A 47 -13.51 0.21 5.25
C ALA A 47 -14.80 -0.49 5.72
N THR A 48 -15.19 -0.25 6.98
CA THR A 48 -16.26 -0.97 7.70
C THR A 48 -17.65 -0.81 7.07
N ASP A 49 -17.93 0.34 6.47
CA ASP A 49 -19.23 0.61 5.82
C ASP A 49 -19.34 0.00 4.41
N ARG A 50 -18.27 -0.62 3.89
CA ARG A 50 -18.23 -1.13 2.52
C ARG A 50 -18.64 -2.60 2.46
N GLN A 51 -19.64 -2.89 1.63
CA GLN A 51 -20.09 -4.27 1.37
C GLN A 51 -19.18 -5.04 0.39
N ALA A 52 -18.58 -4.34 -0.58
CA ALA A 52 -17.64 -4.93 -1.52
C ALA A 52 -16.21 -5.00 -0.93
N PRO A 53 -15.36 -5.95 -1.34
CA PRO A 53 -13.95 -5.96 -0.97
C PRO A 53 -13.23 -4.69 -1.42
N LEU A 54 -12.07 -4.42 -0.83
CA LEU A 54 -11.11 -3.47 -1.37
C LEU A 54 -10.66 -3.96 -2.75
N LEU A 55 -10.49 -3.03 -3.69
CA LEU A 55 -10.13 -3.30 -5.08
C LEU A 55 -8.63 -3.60 -5.20
N LEU A 56 -8.19 -4.67 -4.54
CA LEU A 56 -6.85 -5.23 -4.65
C LEU A 56 -6.99 -6.53 -5.43
N PHE A 57 -6.56 -6.58 -6.68
CA PHE A 57 -6.85 -7.71 -7.57
C PHE A 57 -5.58 -8.32 -8.16
N ASP A 58 -5.67 -9.57 -8.62
CA ASP A 58 -4.54 -10.24 -9.27
C ASP A 58 -4.29 -9.63 -10.66
N ALA A 59 -3.12 -9.04 -10.86
CA ALA A 59 -2.72 -8.46 -12.15
C ALA A 59 -2.50 -9.53 -13.23
N ALA A 60 -2.23 -10.78 -12.84
CA ALA A 60 -1.98 -11.89 -13.75
C ALA A 60 -3.27 -12.61 -14.22
N ASP A 61 -4.41 -12.38 -13.56
CA ASP A 61 -5.69 -12.99 -13.96
C ASP A 61 -6.16 -12.36 -15.30
N PRO A 62 -6.36 -13.17 -16.36
CA PRO A 62 -6.88 -12.69 -17.64
C PRO A 62 -8.21 -11.92 -17.52
N GLY A 63 -9.04 -12.23 -16.51
CA GLY A 63 -10.28 -11.51 -16.21
C GLY A 63 -10.07 -10.05 -15.79
N ASN A 64 -8.86 -9.68 -15.37
CA ASN A 64 -8.53 -8.35 -14.86
C ASN A 64 -7.74 -7.50 -15.87
N LEU A 65 -7.44 -7.95 -17.09
CA LEU A 65 -6.61 -7.21 -18.06
C LEU A 65 -7.13 -5.79 -18.37
N GLY A 66 -8.45 -5.64 -18.45
CA GLY A 66 -9.10 -4.33 -18.65
C GLY A 66 -8.93 -3.38 -17.47
N TRP A 67 -8.80 -3.91 -16.25
CA TRP A 67 -8.55 -3.15 -15.03
C TRP A 67 -7.07 -2.89 -14.81
N PHE A 68 -6.22 -3.88 -15.10
CA PHE A 68 -4.76 -3.80 -15.00
C PHE A 68 -4.23 -2.56 -15.71
N SER A 69 -4.60 -2.36 -16.98
CA SER A 69 -4.16 -1.19 -17.78
C SER A 69 -4.61 0.18 -17.24
N ARG A 70 -5.56 0.21 -16.29
CA ARG A 70 -6.11 1.43 -15.67
C ARG A 70 -5.57 1.69 -14.27
N CYS A 71 -4.80 0.77 -13.70
CA CYS A 71 -4.24 0.93 -12.38
C CYS A 71 -3.19 2.05 -12.33
N GLN A 72 -3.35 2.93 -11.35
CA GLN A 72 -2.33 3.92 -10.99
C GLN A 72 -1.25 3.30 -10.09
N PHE A 73 -1.58 2.23 -9.38
CA PHE A 73 -0.68 1.57 -8.43
C PHE A 73 -0.59 0.08 -8.69
N TYR A 74 0.63 -0.43 -8.52
CA TYR A 74 0.95 -1.84 -8.57
C TYR A 74 1.71 -2.22 -7.31
N VAL A 75 1.40 -3.41 -6.79
CA VAL A 75 2.02 -3.97 -5.59
C VAL A 75 2.80 -5.20 -6.02
N ASP A 76 4.08 -5.28 -5.65
CA ASP A 76 4.79 -6.55 -5.72
C ASP A 76 4.20 -7.51 -4.68
N GLY A 77 3.53 -8.58 -5.10
CA GLY A 77 2.86 -9.47 -4.15
C GLY A 77 3.80 -10.40 -3.38
N ALA A 78 5.11 -10.39 -3.66
CA ALA A 78 6.12 -11.05 -2.84
C ALA A 78 6.51 -10.21 -1.61
N SER A 79 6.78 -8.92 -1.80
CA SER A 79 7.23 -8.00 -0.73
C SER A 79 6.13 -7.12 -0.13
N GLY A 80 5.02 -6.93 -0.86
CA GLY A 80 4.01 -5.92 -0.56
C GLY A 80 4.41 -4.50 -0.94
N ALA A 81 5.58 -4.29 -1.55
CA ALA A 81 6.01 -2.95 -1.95
C ALA A 81 5.08 -2.37 -3.02
N VAL A 82 4.58 -1.15 -2.79
CA VAL A 82 3.86 -0.37 -3.80
C VAL A 82 4.91 0.26 -4.71
N LEU A 83 4.94 -0.17 -5.97
CA LEU A 83 6.03 0.14 -6.89
C LEU A 83 6.30 1.64 -7.00
N GLN A 84 7.57 2.02 -6.94
CA GLN A 84 8.06 3.41 -7.08
C GLN A 84 7.57 4.37 -5.97
N THR A 85 7.13 3.84 -4.83
CA THR A 85 6.74 4.63 -3.65
C THR A 85 7.43 4.08 -2.40
N PRO A 86 7.47 4.85 -1.29
CA PRO A 86 7.91 4.31 -0.01
C PRO A 86 6.80 3.59 0.77
N LEU A 87 5.70 3.22 0.10
CA LEU A 87 4.55 2.55 0.69
C LEU A 87 4.65 1.04 0.49
N SER A 88 4.14 0.28 1.46
CA SER A 88 3.87 -1.15 1.30
C SER A 88 2.48 -1.51 1.82
N ILE A 89 1.92 -2.59 1.29
CA ILE A 89 0.62 -3.15 1.65
C ILE A 89 0.79 -4.59 2.13
N ALA A 90 0.05 -4.96 3.16
CA ALA A 90 -0.17 -6.34 3.57
C ALA A 90 -1.66 -6.60 3.83
N ASN A 91 -2.11 -7.84 3.64
CA ASN A 91 -3.46 -8.21 4.05
C ASN A 91 -3.56 -8.23 5.58
N GLN A 92 -4.65 -7.68 6.11
CA GLN A 92 -5.05 -8.02 7.47
C GLN A 92 -5.72 -9.39 7.47
N ARG A 93 -5.57 -10.12 8.57
CA ARG A 93 -6.11 -11.46 8.74
C ARG A 93 -6.88 -11.56 10.04
N ASP A 94 -7.96 -12.33 10.02
CA ASP A 94 -8.68 -12.69 11.23
C ASP A 94 -7.90 -13.72 12.07
N LYS A 95 -8.46 -14.08 13.22
CA LYS A 95 -7.87 -15.08 14.13
C LYS A 95 -7.74 -16.48 13.51
N SER A 96 -8.50 -16.77 12.45
CA SER A 96 -8.43 -18.03 11.69
C SER A 96 -7.41 -17.98 10.54
N GLY A 97 -6.73 -16.84 10.36
CA GLY A 97 -5.75 -16.62 9.30
C GLY A 97 -6.34 -16.24 7.94
N ARG A 98 -7.67 -16.07 7.85
CA ARG A 98 -8.36 -15.64 6.62
C ARG A 98 -8.15 -14.16 6.40
N THR A 99 -7.90 -13.77 5.15
CA THR A 99 -7.72 -12.37 4.78
C THR A 99 -9.03 -11.60 4.92
N LEU A 100 -8.96 -10.43 5.54
CA LEU A 100 -10.11 -9.54 5.70
C LEU A 100 -10.34 -8.77 4.38
N PRO A 101 -11.48 -8.95 3.69
CA PRO A 101 -11.70 -8.37 2.37
C PRO A 101 -11.79 -6.83 2.37
N HIS A 102 -12.13 -6.23 3.51
CA HIS A 102 -12.32 -4.79 3.65
C HIS A 102 -11.18 -4.10 4.41
N ALA A 103 -10.07 -4.82 4.68
CA ALA A 103 -9.00 -4.31 5.52
C ALA A 103 -7.60 -4.67 5.02
N VAL A 104 -6.70 -3.69 5.09
CA VAL A 104 -5.28 -3.83 4.73
C VAL A 104 -4.42 -3.11 5.75
N ARG A 105 -3.16 -3.53 5.86
CA ARG A 105 -2.12 -2.76 6.54
C ARG A 105 -1.34 -1.99 5.50
N VAL A 106 -1.21 -0.69 5.67
CA VAL A 106 -0.30 0.16 4.89
C VAL A 106 0.87 0.55 5.78
N GLN A 107 2.08 0.51 5.24
CA GLN A 107 3.27 1.01 5.93
C GLN A 107 3.96 2.06 5.07
N ILE A 108 4.53 3.06 5.75
CA ILE A 108 5.31 4.13 5.12
C ILE A 108 6.72 4.06 5.68
N ALA A 109 7.71 3.80 4.82
CA ALA A 109 9.12 3.87 5.20
C ALA A 109 9.51 5.34 5.46
N LYS A 110 10.11 5.60 6.62
CA LYS A 110 10.59 6.94 7.00
C LYS A 110 12.04 7.19 6.60
N GLU A 111 12.82 6.12 6.50
CA GLU A 111 14.22 6.19 6.07
C GLU A 111 14.29 5.70 4.62
N LEU A 112 14.72 6.57 3.71
CA LEU A 112 14.87 6.26 2.29
C LEU A 112 16.33 6.43 1.85
N PRO A 113 16.80 5.68 0.84
CA PRO A 113 18.12 5.95 0.25
C PRO A 113 18.23 7.42 -0.21
N GLY A 114 19.39 8.04 -0.04
CA GLY A 114 19.63 9.43 -0.50
C GLY A 114 19.39 9.65 -2.00
N SER A 115 19.55 8.58 -2.80
CA SER A 115 19.28 8.53 -4.23
C SER A 115 17.81 8.25 -4.59
N PHE A 116 16.94 7.99 -3.60
CA PHE A 116 15.54 7.69 -3.84
C PHE A 116 14.85 8.87 -4.54
N ARG A 117 14.11 8.57 -5.62
CA ARG A 117 13.34 9.56 -6.36
C ARG A 117 11.99 8.97 -6.70
N MET A 118 10.98 9.83 -6.67
CA MET A 118 9.65 9.50 -7.17
C MET A 118 9.68 9.42 -8.71
N PRO A 119 8.62 8.86 -9.34
CA PRO A 119 8.48 8.85 -10.79
C PRO A 119 8.72 10.24 -11.40
N GLY A 120 9.38 10.29 -12.56
CA GLY A 120 9.81 11.57 -13.16
C GLY A 120 11.01 12.22 -12.48
N ARG A 121 11.79 11.47 -11.68
CA ARG A 121 12.98 11.93 -10.94
C ARG A 121 12.69 13.05 -9.92
N GLN A 122 11.44 13.14 -9.46
CA GLN A 122 11.04 14.16 -8.51
C GLN A 122 11.66 13.91 -7.12
N PRO A 123 12.12 14.96 -6.42
CA PRO A 123 12.54 14.82 -5.04
C PRO A 123 11.35 14.39 -4.18
N VAL A 124 11.61 13.49 -3.23
CA VAL A 124 10.60 13.06 -2.27
C VAL A 124 10.56 14.05 -1.11
N ASN A 125 9.36 14.37 -0.63
CA ASN A 125 9.12 15.10 0.61
C ASN A 125 7.80 14.61 1.23
N GLU A 126 7.48 15.06 2.43
CA GLU A 126 6.30 14.62 3.17
C GLU A 126 5.00 14.89 2.42
N GLN A 127 4.85 16.07 1.79
CA GLN A 127 3.65 16.44 1.04
C GLN A 127 3.39 15.50 -0.15
N VAL A 128 4.43 15.10 -0.86
CA VAL A 128 4.32 14.11 -1.94
C VAL A 128 3.88 12.76 -1.38
N ILE A 129 4.41 12.34 -0.23
CA ILE A 129 4.01 11.07 0.40
C ILE A 129 2.56 11.10 0.86
N TYR A 130 2.09 12.22 1.40
CA TYR A 130 0.70 12.41 1.78
C TYR A 130 -0.24 12.31 0.57
N ALA A 131 0.10 12.95 -0.54
CA ALA A 131 -0.68 12.87 -1.77
C ALA A 131 -0.71 11.44 -2.34
N VAL A 132 0.44 10.75 -2.34
CA VAL A 132 0.54 9.36 -2.82
C VAL A 132 -0.27 8.41 -1.93
N LEU A 133 -0.22 8.58 -0.61
CA LEU A 133 -1.03 7.81 0.33
C LEU A 133 -2.52 8.01 0.02
N TYR A 134 -2.98 9.25 -0.06
CA TYR A 134 -4.39 9.56 -0.37
C TYR A 134 -4.84 8.91 -1.68
N ASN A 135 -4.03 9.02 -2.74
CA ASN A 135 -4.34 8.43 -4.04
C ASN A 135 -4.35 6.90 -4.00
N LEU A 136 -3.45 6.27 -3.24
CA LEU A 136 -3.44 4.82 -3.05
C LEU A 136 -4.71 4.35 -2.33
N LEU A 137 -5.12 5.04 -1.25
CA LEU A 137 -6.33 4.71 -0.51
C LEU A 137 -7.59 4.87 -1.37
N ASN A 138 -7.66 5.94 -2.16
CA ASN A 138 -8.71 6.13 -3.14
C ASN A 138 -8.72 5.05 -4.22
N ALA A 139 -7.54 4.63 -4.71
CA ALA A 139 -7.44 3.56 -5.68
C ALA A 139 -8.00 2.24 -5.12
N LEU A 140 -7.68 1.90 -3.87
CA LEU A 140 -8.21 0.70 -3.19
C LEU A 140 -9.74 0.70 -3.06
N LEU A 141 -10.41 1.86 -3.08
CA LEU A 141 -11.86 1.94 -2.96
C LEU A 141 -12.57 2.04 -4.32
N ASN A 142 -11.98 2.77 -5.27
CA ASN A 142 -12.71 3.31 -6.41
C ASN A 142 -12.18 2.87 -7.78
N THR A 143 -10.88 2.59 -7.93
CA THR A 143 -10.26 2.38 -9.25
C THR A 143 -9.62 1.00 -9.39
N GLY A 144 -8.95 0.54 -8.34
CA GLY A 144 -8.25 -0.72 -8.30
C GLY A 144 -6.73 -0.59 -8.23
N VAL A 145 -6.12 -1.55 -7.54
CA VAL A 145 -4.68 -1.73 -7.35
C VAL A 145 -4.32 -3.15 -7.77
N GLY A 146 -3.36 -3.29 -8.67
CA GLY A 146 -2.92 -4.59 -9.18
C GLY A 146 -1.84 -5.22 -8.30
N VAL A 147 -2.02 -6.48 -7.92
CA VAL A 147 -1.00 -7.30 -7.26
C VAL A 147 -0.24 -8.09 -8.31
N CYS A 148 1.07 -7.88 -8.37
CA CYS A 148 1.97 -8.46 -9.35
C CYS A 148 2.80 -9.57 -8.71
N GLY A 149 2.44 -10.83 -9.00
CA GLY A 149 3.21 -12.02 -8.61
C GLY A 149 3.29 -12.26 -7.09
N GLY A 150 3.89 -13.37 -6.68
CA GLY A 150 4.17 -13.68 -5.27
C GLY A 150 2.95 -14.11 -4.43
N PRO A 151 3.16 -14.86 -3.33
CA PRO A 151 2.07 -15.39 -2.50
C PRO A 151 1.76 -14.56 -1.25
N THR A 152 2.57 -13.56 -0.91
CA THR A 152 2.56 -12.86 0.39
C THR A 152 1.34 -11.95 0.50
N VAL A 153 1.11 -11.12 -0.52
CA VAL A 153 -0.09 -10.30 -0.64
C VAL A 153 -1.11 -11.04 -1.48
N LYS A 154 -2.27 -11.31 -0.89
CA LYS A 154 -3.41 -11.94 -1.54
C LYS A 154 -4.32 -10.85 -2.14
N PRO A 155 -4.78 -11.05 -3.39
CA PRO A 155 -5.91 -10.31 -3.93
C PRO A 155 -7.14 -10.40 -3.01
N LEU A 156 -7.88 -9.30 -2.90
CA LEU A 156 -9.13 -9.20 -2.15
C LEU A 156 -10.35 -9.07 -3.08
N ALA A 157 -10.15 -8.66 -4.33
CA ALA A 157 -11.18 -8.52 -5.35
C ALA A 157 -10.82 -9.29 -6.63
N GLY A 158 -11.84 -9.58 -7.45
CA GLY A 158 -11.71 -10.46 -8.61
C GLY A 158 -11.89 -11.94 -8.24
N ARG A 159 -11.42 -12.86 -9.08
CA ARG A 159 -11.42 -14.29 -8.76
C ARG A 159 -10.31 -14.58 -7.74
N THR A 160 -10.66 -14.56 -6.46
CA THR A 160 -9.74 -14.83 -5.36
C THR A 160 -9.60 -16.34 -5.05
N GLU A 161 -10.30 -17.21 -5.77
CA GLU A 161 -10.20 -18.65 -5.60
C GLU A 161 -8.84 -19.15 -6.12
N SER A 162 -8.08 -19.82 -5.26
CA SER A 162 -6.93 -20.60 -5.72
C SER A 162 -7.46 -21.70 -6.62
N ILE A 163 -7.01 -21.75 -7.87
CA ILE A 163 -7.12 -22.97 -8.68
C ILE A 163 -6.37 -24.04 -7.89
N GLY A 164 -7.11 -24.91 -7.20
CA GLY A 164 -6.56 -26.04 -6.47
C GLY A 164 -5.78 -26.96 -7.43
N PRO A 165 -4.93 -27.86 -6.91
CA PRO A 165 -4.20 -28.78 -7.77
C PRO A 165 -5.22 -29.53 -8.62
N LYS A 166 -5.12 -29.40 -9.95
CA LYS A 166 -5.87 -30.25 -10.86
C LYS A 166 -5.43 -31.69 -10.59
N ASN A 167 -6.36 -32.52 -10.13
CA ASN A 167 -6.20 -33.98 -10.12
C ASN A 167 -5.97 -34.49 -11.55
#